data_AF-A0A919M6T4-F1
#
_entry.id   AF-A0A919M6T4-F1
#
_cell.length_a   1.000
_cell.length_b   1.000
_cell.length_c   1.000
_cell.angle_alpha   90.00
_cell.angle_beta   90.00
_cell.angle_gamma   90.00
#
_symmetry.space_group_name_H-M   'P 1'
#
loop_
_entity.id
_entity.type
_entity.pdbx_description
1 polymer ?
#
loop_
_entity_poly.entity_id
_entity_poly.type
_entity_poly.pdbx_seq_one_letter_code
_entity_poly.pdbx_strand_id
1 'polypeptide(L)'
;MSIIRPYGDTTGDGMVQLSFTLPIPHDKRAEGAALQLAGKMGMDPAMLVHAKQMGDEFTFFVVYGKVGHLVDTDQVQVVERDYPLLSAKEVNAVIKRRLRRRLNVVGACIGTDAHTVGIDAILNLKGIAGEKGLEYYSELSVTNMGAQVSVPDLVETAREKKADAVLVSQVVTQRDAHLHNTRAMSAAFREALPAGKRPLLIVGGPRFDELMTGELGVDRIFTRGTTPREVASYLVHALIESRS
;
A
#
# COMPACT_ATOMS: atom_id res chain seq x y z
N MET A 1 -9.80 -16.40 23.51
CA MET A 1 -8.36 -16.42 23.81
C MET A 1 -7.67 -15.91 22.55
N SER A 2 -7.31 -14.63 22.52
CA SER A 2 -6.78 -13.90 21.35
C SER A 2 -5.26 -13.98 21.21
N ILE A 3 -4.59 -14.57 22.20
CA ILE A 3 -3.14 -14.65 22.23
C ILE A 3 -2.67 -15.86 21.41
N ILE A 4 -1.86 -15.59 20.38
CA ILE A 4 -1.26 -16.60 19.51
C ILE A 4 0.28 -16.60 19.62
N ARG A 5 0.89 -17.71 19.21
CA ARG A 5 2.35 -17.92 19.14
C ARG A 5 2.71 -18.60 17.82
N PRO A 6 3.95 -18.42 17.32
CA PRO A 6 4.44 -19.17 16.17
C PRO A 6 4.41 -20.69 16.41
N TYR A 7 4.29 -21.42 15.31
CA TYR A 7 4.29 -22.88 15.24
C TYR A 7 5.50 -23.34 14.43
N GLY A 8 6.34 -24.21 14.98
CA GLY A 8 7.34 -24.96 14.22
C GLY A 8 6.97 -26.44 14.06
N ASP A 9 6.79 -27.13 15.19
CA ASP A 9 6.58 -28.58 15.28
C ASP A 9 5.36 -28.92 16.15
N THR A 10 5.12 -28.17 17.23
CA THR A 10 3.94 -28.34 18.09
C THR A 10 3.22 -27.00 18.35
N THR A 11 1.90 -27.06 18.54
CA THR A 11 1.08 -25.87 18.79
C THR A 11 1.58 -25.07 19.99
N GLY A 12 2.03 -23.84 19.75
CA GLY A 12 2.48 -22.91 20.79
C GLY A 12 3.95 -23.06 21.20
N ASP A 13 4.74 -23.86 20.48
CA ASP A 13 6.18 -24.02 20.74
C ASP A 13 6.98 -22.73 20.57
N GLY A 14 6.46 -21.77 19.78
CA GLY A 14 7.07 -20.47 19.53
C GLY A 14 8.27 -20.55 18.59
N MET A 15 8.45 -21.66 17.86
CA MET A 15 9.61 -21.86 17.00
C MET A 15 9.50 -21.02 15.73
N VAL A 16 10.58 -20.31 15.41
CA VAL A 16 10.72 -19.53 14.17
C VAL A 16 12.09 -19.75 13.53
N GLN A 17 12.14 -19.54 12.22
CA GLN A 17 13.39 -19.42 11.47
C GLN A 17 13.58 -17.95 11.07
N LEU A 18 14.77 -17.43 11.36
CA LEU A 18 15.19 -16.10 10.91
C LEU A 18 16.47 -16.23 10.07
N SER A 19 16.55 -15.49 8.97
CA SER A 19 17.77 -15.35 8.19
C SER A 19 18.16 -13.89 8.03
N PHE A 20 19.47 -13.62 8.07
CA PHE A 20 20.03 -12.28 7.95
C PHE A 20 21.52 -12.33 7.59
N THR A 21 22.07 -11.19 7.18
CA THR A 21 23.49 -11.04 6.85
C THR A 21 24.11 -10.01 7.79
N LEU A 22 25.31 -10.29 8.30
CA LEU A 22 26.11 -9.32 9.05
C LEU A 22 27.35 -8.90 8.25
N PRO A 23 27.78 -7.64 8.33
CA PRO A 23 29.03 -7.15 7.73
C PRO A 23 30.23 -7.59 8.59
N ILE A 24 30.46 -8.90 8.65
CA ILE A 24 31.59 -9.52 9.32
C ILE A 24 32.08 -10.73 8.49
N PRO A 25 33.40 -10.95 8.39
CA PRO A 25 33.95 -12.16 7.76
C PRO A 25 33.49 -13.45 8.44
N HIS A 26 33.52 -14.57 7.72
CA HIS A 26 33.01 -15.84 8.22
C HIS A 26 33.99 -16.50 9.19
N ASP A 27 33.85 -16.17 10.49
CA ASP A 27 34.62 -16.74 11.59
C ASP A 27 33.75 -17.08 12.81
N LYS A 28 34.36 -17.54 13.90
CA LYS A 28 33.64 -17.85 15.14
C LYS A 28 33.00 -16.64 15.82
N ARG A 29 33.54 -15.44 15.61
CA ARG A 29 32.94 -14.20 16.11
C ARG A 29 31.66 -13.87 15.36
N ALA A 30 31.61 -14.16 14.06
CA ALA A 30 30.45 -14.05 13.21
C ALA A 30 29.29 -14.94 13.70
N GLU A 31 29.57 -16.21 14.00
CA GLU A 31 28.60 -17.16 14.57
C GLU A 31 28.04 -16.66 15.92
N GLY A 32 28.93 -16.20 16.82
CA GLY A 32 28.54 -15.65 18.12
C GLY A 32 27.73 -14.35 18.01
N ALA A 33 28.08 -13.47 17.07
CA ALA A 33 27.35 -12.23 16.81
C ALA A 33 25.93 -12.51 16.29
N ALA A 34 25.76 -13.50 15.41
CA ALA A 34 24.45 -13.92 14.92
C ALA A 34 23.55 -14.45 16.04
N LEU A 35 24.08 -15.31 16.91
CA LEU A 35 23.35 -15.80 18.09
C LEU A 35 23.00 -14.69 19.08
N GLN A 36 23.94 -13.78 19.35
CA GLN A 36 23.70 -12.64 20.23
C GLN A 36 22.61 -11.71 19.68
N LEU A 37 22.60 -11.47 18.37
CA LEU A 37 21.56 -10.68 17.72
C LEU A 37 20.19 -11.38 17.80
N ALA A 38 20.13 -12.68 17.52
CA ALA A 38 18.91 -13.47 17.64
C ALA A 38 18.36 -13.46 19.09
N GLY A 39 19.23 -13.58 20.09
CA GLY A 39 18.84 -13.43 21.49
C GLY A 39 18.26 -12.05 21.82
N LYS A 40 18.85 -10.97 21.30
CA LYS A 40 18.31 -9.61 21.43
C LYS A 40 16.96 -9.42 20.73
N MET A 41 16.67 -10.21 19.70
CA MET A 41 15.36 -10.24 19.05
C MET A 41 14.32 -11.06 19.83
N GLY A 42 14.72 -11.68 20.96
CA GLY A 42 13.84 -12.45 21.84
C GLY A 42 13.75 -13.93 21.49
N MET A 43 14.72 -14.47 20.74
CA MET A 43 14.85 -15.91 20.49
C MET A 43 15.68 -16.57 21.60
N ASP A 44 15.07 -17.48 22.37
CA ASP A 44 15.73 -18.20 23.46
C ASP A 44 15.14 -19.63 23.66
N PRO A 45 15.92 -20.70 23.45
CA PRO A 45 17.29 -20.69 22.93
C PRO A 45 17.33 -20.37 21.43
N ALA A 46 18.37 -19.65 21.00
CA ALA A 46 18.71 -19.47 19.59
C ALA A 46 19.77 -20.50 19.16
N MET A 47 19.60 -21.06 17.98
CA MET A 47 20.47 -22.08 17.39
C MET A 47 20.84 -21.68 15.97
N LEU A 48 22.14 -21.54 15.72
CA LEU A 48 22.66 -21.26 14.39
C LEU A 48 22.69 -22.57 13.58
N VAL A 49 21.93 -22.63 12.49
CA VAL A 49 21.83 -23.85 11.66
C VAL A 49 22.60 -23.72 10.35
N HIS A 50 22.87 -22.51 9.89
CA HIS A 50 23.64 -22.27 8.67
C HIS A 50 24.40 -20.95 8.75
N ALA A 51 25.66 -20.96 8.31
CA ALA A 51 26.47 -19.77 8.09
C ALA A 51 27.21 -19.91 6.76
N LYS A 52 27.18 -18.86 5.94
CA LYS A 52 27.81 -18.84 4.61
C LYS A 52 28.42 -17.48 4.33
N GLN A 53 29.68 -17.49 3.94
CA GLN A 53 30.38 -16.28 3.51
C GLN A 53 29.77 -15.71 2.22
N MET A 54 29.61 -14.39 2.16
CA MET A 54 29.04 -13.62 1.05
C MET A 54 30.00 -12.50 0.65
N GLY A 55 31.15 -12.88 0.09
CA GLY A 55 32.28 -11.96 -0.11
C GLY A 55 33.15 -11.82 1.14
N ASP A 56 34.20 -11.00 1.07
CA ASP A 56 35.24 -11.00 2.11
C ASP A 56 34.76 -10.40 3.45
N GLU A 57 33.79 -9.47 3.41
CA GLU A 57 33.36 -8.69 4.57
C GLU A 57 31.95 -9.05 5.07
N PHE A 58 31.28 -10.06 4.51
CA PHE A 58 29.90 -10.39 4.88
C PHE A 58 29.67 -11.88 5.08
N THR A 59 28.78 -12.21 6.03
CA THR A 59 28.35 -13.58 6.29
C THR A 59 26.84 -13.63 6.44
N PHE A 60 26.20 -14.54 5.71
CA PHE A 60 24.78 -14.87 5.79
C PHE A 60 24.54 -15.97 6.82
N PHE A 61 23.48 -15.85 7.60
CA PHE A 61 23.12 -16.78 8.67
C PHE A 61 21.67 -17.22 8.56
N VAL A 62 21.39 -18.43 9.03
CA VAL A 62 20.05 -18.94 9.33
C VAL A 62 20.05 -19.41 10.78
N VAL A 63 19.14 -18.87 11.58
CA VAL A 63 18.98 -19.18 13.01
C VAL A 63 17.57 -19.71 13.26
N TYR A 64 17.48 -20.79 14.02
CA TYR A 64 16.23 -21.31 14.57
C TYR A 64 16.15 -20.98 16.05
N GLY A 65 14.96 -20.74 16.57
CA GLY A 65 14.81 -20.55 18.00
C GLY A 65 13.39 -20.24 18.41
N LYS A 66 13.14 -20.35 19.71
CA LYS A 66 11.85 -20.07 20.30
C LYS A 66 11.71 -18.58 20.61
N VAL A 67 10.70 -17.91 20.08
CA VAL A 67 10.41 -16.52 20.44
C VAL A 67 9.55 -16.44 21.70
N GLY A 68 9.92 -15.53 22.60
CA GLY A 68 9.12 -15.22 23.79
C GLY A 68 7.93 -14.29 23.53
N HIS A 69 7.91 -13.63 22.37
CA HIS A 69 6.89 -12.64 22.04
C HIS A 69 5.53 -13.28 21.77
N LEU A 70 4.49 -12.63 22.27
CA LEU A 70 3.10 -13.02 22.09
C LEU A 70 2.41 -12.04 21.15
N VAL A 71 1.49 -12.54 20.35
CA VAL A 71 0.63 -11.68 19.51
C VAL A 71 -0.78 -11.75 20.07
N ASP A 72 -1.29 -10.61 20.53
CA ASP A 72 -2.69 -10.46 20.93
C ASP A 72 -3.49 -9.99 19.72
N THR A 73 -4.33 -10.87 19.16
CA THR A 73 -5.13 -10.55 17.98
C THR A 73 -6.14 -9.44 18.21
N ASP A 74 -6.52 -9.17 19.47
CA ASP A 74 -7.47 -8.11 19.79
C ASP A 74 -6.84 -6.71 19.69
N GLN A 75 -5.50 -6.64 19.70
CA GLN A 75 -4.75 -5.39 19.49
C GLN A 75 -4.35 -5.18 18.03
N VAL A 76 -4.65 -6.14 17.15
CA VAL A 76 -4.30 -6.03 15.73
C VAL A 76 -5.22 -5.00 15.08
N GLN A 77 -4.65 -3.89 14.66
CA GLN A 77 -5.35 -2.89 13.88
C GLN A 77 -5.34 -3.33 12.41
N VAL A 78 -6.51 -3.72 11.91
CA VAL A 78 -6.74 -3.96 10.48
C VAL A 78 -7.68 -2.87 9.97
N VAL A 79 -7.37 -2.32 8.81
CA VAL A 79 -8.35 -1.49 8.09
C VAL A 79 -9.38 -2.43 7.49
N GLU A 80 -10.46 -2.66 8.23
CA GLU A 80 -11.62 -3.34 7.66
C GLU A 80 -12.26 -2.46 6.57
N ARG A 81 -12.78 -3.10 5.53
CA ARG A 81 -13.50 -2.39 4.48
C ARG A 81 -14.80 -1.82 5.06
N ASP A 82 -14.89 -0.50 5.05
CA ASP A 82 -15.97 0.32 5.59
C ASP A 82 -17.10 0.61 4.57
N TYR A 83 -17.03 0.03 3.37
CA TYR A 83 -17.99 0.24 2.29
C TYR A 83 -18.42 -1.07 1.60
N PRO A 84 -19.65 -1.15 1.05
CA PRO A 84 -20.10 -2.34 0.33
C PRO A 84 -19.40 -2.49 -1.02
N LEU A 85 -19.19 -3.73 -1.47
CA LEU A 85 -18.69 -4.00 -2.83
C LEU A 85 -19.83 -3.98 -3.85
N LEU A 86 -19.88 -2.93 -4.64
CA LEU A 86 -20.84 -2.78 -5.72
C LEU A 86 -20.33 -3.43 -7.00
N SER A 87 -21.22 -4.03 -7.78
CA SER A 87 -20.95 -4.44 -9.16
C SER A 87 -20.84 -3.21 -10.07
N ALA A 88 -20.29 -3.38 -11.28
CA ALA A 88 -20.20 -2.29 -12.26
C ALA A 88 -21.56 -1.69 -12.61
N LYS A 89 -22.62 -2.51 -12.66
CA LYS A 89 -24.00 -2.03 -12.90
C LYS A 89 -24.48 -1.17 -11.74
N GLU A 90 -24.22 -1.59 -10.50
CA GLU A 90 -24.62 -0.84 -9.31
C GLU A 90 -23.86 0.48 -9.19
N VAL A 91 -22.54 0.48 -9.39
CA VAL A 91 -21.72 1.70 -9.42
C VAL A 91 -22.28 2.72 -10.41
N ASN A 92 -22.52 2.29 -11.66
CA ASN A 92 -23.11 3.15 -12.68
C ASN A 92 -24.50 3.66 -12.28
N ALA A 93 -25.37 2.80 -11.74
CA ALA A 93 -26.70 3.20 -11.30
C ALA A 93 -26.67 4.25 -10.18
N VAL A 94 -25.75 4.12 -9.21
CA VAL A 94 -25.61 5.10 -8.12
C VAL A 94 -25.12 6.44 -8.66
N ILE A 95 -24.07 6.45 -9.48
CA ILE A 95 -23.50 7.68 -10.07
C ILE A 95 -24.56 8.40 -10.91
N LYS A 96 -25.24 7.67 -11.82
CA LYS A 96 -26.26 8.25 -12.68
C LYS A 96 -27.42 8.87 -11.90
N ARG A 97 -27.89 8.19 -10.85
CA ARG A 97 -29.03 8.63 -10.03
C ARG A 97 -28.69 9.84 -9.16
N ARG A 98 -27.51 9.84 -8.53
CA ARG A 98 -27.14 10.80 -7.48
C ARG A 98 -26.27 11.94 -8.00
N LEU A 99 -25.24 11.64 -8.79
CA LEU A 99 -24.32 12.65 -9.32
C LEU A 99 -24.85 13.32 -10.60
N ARG A 100 -25.66 12.60 -11.40
CA ARG A 100 -26.28 13.08 -12.65
C ARG A 100 -25.29 13.58 -13.72
N ARG A 101 -24.02 13.22 -13.57
CA ARG A 101 -22.93 13.40 -14.53
C ARG A 101 -21.90 12.29 -14.29
N ARG A 102 -20.97 12.12 -15.24
CA ARG A 102 -19.83 11.21 -15.04
C ARG A 102 -18.96 11.69 -13.87
N LEU A 103 -18.44 10.73 -13.10
CA LEU A 103 -17.45 10.95 -12.06
C LEU A 103 -16.07 10.99 -12.72
N ASN A 104 -15.37 12.10 -12.59
CA ASN A 104 -14.09 12.34 -13.24
C ASN A 104 -12.96 11.82 -12.37
N VAL A 105 -12.16 10.92 -12.92
CA VAL A 105 -11.06 10.24 -12.24
C VAL A 105 -9.78 10.53 -13.00
N VAL A 106 -8.78 11.09 -12.33
CA VAL A 106 -7.43 11.26 -12.88
C VAL A 106 -6.50 10.28 -12.18
N GLY A 107 -5.64 9.58 -12.91
CA GLY A 107 -4.62 8.75 -12.28
C GLY A 107 -3.26 8.83 -12.93
N ALA A 108 -2.22 8.64 -12.10
CA ALA A 108 -0.83 8.84 -12.49
C ALA A 108 0.13 8.07 -11.56
N CYS A 109 1.34 7.77 -12.04
CA CYS A 109 2.50 7.59 -11.17
C CYS A 109 3.29 8.90 -11.14
N ILE A 110 3.57 9.42 -9.93
CA ILE A 110 4.22 10.73 -9.77
C ILE A 110 5.72 10.63 -9.53
N GLY A 111 6.43 11.73 -9.81
CA GLY A 111 7.85 11.88 -9.53
C GLY A 111 8.71 11.09 -10.51
N THR A 112 9.68 10.33 -10.02
CA THR A 112 10.57 9.51 -10.86
C THR A 112 10.06 8.09 -11.08
N ASP A 113 8.83 7.79 -10.66
CA ASP A 113 8.28 6.44 -10.70
C ASP A 113 7.74 6.08 -12.09
N ALA A 114 8.35 5.07 -12.71
CA ALA A 114 7.96 4.54 -14.02
C ALA A 114 7.04 3.30 -13.96
N HIS A 115 6.67 2.83 -12.75
CA HIS A 115 5.93 1.57 -12.60
C HIS A 115 4.42 1.79 -12.74
N THR A 116 3.89 1.67 -13.95
CA THR A 116 2.46 1.89 -14.23
C THR A 116 1.58 0.67 -14.04
N VAL A 117 2.14 -0.55 -13.98
CA VAL A 117 1.36 -1.80 -13.96
C VAL A 117 0.26 -1.81 -12.91
N GLY A 118 0.53 -1.27 -11.71
CA GLY A 118 -0.45 -1.18 -10.64
C GLY A 118 -1.61 -0.23 -10.96
N ILE A 119 -1.32 1.00 -11.41
CA ILE A 119 -2.38 1.97 -11.75
C ILE A 119 -3.13 1.56 -13.02
N ASP A 120 -2.43 1.00 -14.01
CA ASP A 120 -3.02 0.49 -15.25
C ASP A 120 -3.99 -0.67 -15.00
N ALA A 121 -3.68 -1.53 -14.02
CA ALA A 121 -4.57 -2.60 -13.58
C ALA A 121 -5.89 -2.06 -12.99
N ILE A 122 -5.87 -0.87 -12.39
CA ILE A 122 -7.06 -0.21 -11.83
C ILE A 122 -7.82 0.56 -12.91
N LEU A 123 -7.12 1.32 -13.74
CA LEU A 123 -7.75 2.24 -14.69
C LEU A 123 -8.18 1.55 -15.99
N ASN A 124 -7.28 0.77 -16.62
CA ASN A 124 -7.46 0.35 -18.01
C ASN A 124 -8.58 -0.69 -18.17
N LEU A 125 -9.26 -0.66 -19.31
CA LEU A 125 -10.37 -1.57 -19.64
C LEU A 125 -10.11 -3.06 -19.37
N LYS A 126 -8.87 -3.53 -19.54
CA LYS A 126 -8.48 -4.93 -19.28
C LYS A 126 -8.64 -5.31 -17.81
N GLY A 127 -8.32 -4.38 -16.91
CA GLY A 127 -8.25 -4.56 -15.47
C GLY A 127 -7.30 -5.69 -15.03
N ILE A 128 -7.63 -6.37 -13.93
CA ILE A 128 -6.81 -7.40 -13.28
C ILE A 128 -7.67 -8.54 -12.74
N ALA A 129 -7.16 -9.77 -12.79
CA ALA A 129 -7.79 -10.96 -12.20
C ALA A 129 -9.25 -11.19 -12.62
N GLY A 130 -9.62 -10.83 -13.85
CA GLY A 130 -10.99 -10.96 -14.38
C GLY A 130 -11.91 -9.79 -14.04
N GLU A 131 -11.47 -8.86 -13.20
CA GLU A 131 -12.15 -7.60 -12.96
C GLU A 131 -11.79 -6.55 -14.00
N LYS A 132 -12.78 -5.79 -14.47
CA LYS A 132 -12.59 -4.72 -15.44
C LYS A 132 -12.18 -3.42 -14.76
N GLY A 133 -11.22 -2.71 -15.35
CA GLY A 133 -10.76 -1.42 -14.82
C GLY A 133 -11.82 -0.32 -14.91
N LEU A 134 -11.53 0.83 -14.30
CA LEU A 134 -12.47 1.96 -14.18
C LEU A 134 -12.96 2.49 -15.54
N GLU A 135 -12.18 2.38 -16.61
CA GLU A 135 -12.58 2.73 -17.98
C GLU A 135 -13.78 1.93 -18.50
N TYR A 136 -14.05 0.74 -17.94
CA TYR A 136 -15.21 -0.07 -18.29
C TYR A 136 -16.54 0.55 -17.82
N TYR A 137 -16.50 1.39 -16.78
CA TYR A 137 -17.69 1.93 -16.13
C TYR A 137 -18.17 3.13 -16.93
N SER A 138 -19.36 3.04 -17.53
CA SER A 138 -19.90 4.09 -18.40
C SER A 138 -20.05 5.44 -17.70
N GLU A 139 -20.31 5.44 -16.38
CA GLU A 139 -20.49 6.65 -15.59
C GLU A 139 -19.19 7.17 -14.96
N LEU A 140 -18.04 6.56 -15.23
CA LEU A 140 -16.72 7.07 -14.88
C LEU A 140 -16.04 7.68 -16.10
N SER A 141 -15.43 8.84 -15.96
CA SER A 141 -14.58 9.45 -16.97
C SER A 141 -13.13 9.42 -16.47
N VAL A 142 -12.32 8.53 -17.04
CA VAL A 142 -10.96 8.26 -16.56
C VAL A 142 -9.93 8.96 -17.44
N THR A 143 -8.96 9.63 -16.81
CA THR A 143 -7.77 10.20 -17.46
C THR A 143 -6.53 9.56 -16.84
N ASN A 144 -5.90 8.65 -17.58
CA ASN A 144 -4.62 8.05 -17.18
C ASN A 144 -3.48 8.91 -17.74
N MET A 145 -2.70 9.54 -16.87
CA MET A 145 -1.54 10.37 -17.24
C MET A 145 -0.25 9.55 -17.38
N GLY A 146 -0.28 8.25 -17.09
CA GLY A 146 0.88 7.37 -17.17
C GLY A 146 1.86 7.57 -16.03
N ALA A 147 3.15 7.46 -16.34
CA ALA A 147 4.24 7.45 -15.38
C ALA A 147 5.05 8.75 -15.37
N GLN A 148 5.85 8.92 -14.32
CA GLN A 148 6.78 10.05 -14.16
C GLN A 148 6.12 11.43 -14.28
N VAL A 149 4.89 11.55 -13.79
CA VAL A 149 4.11 12.79 -13.84
C VAL A 149 4.56 13.74 -12.72
N SER A 150 4.79 15.01 -13.05
CA SER A 150 5.11 16.00 -12.02
C SER A 150 3.86 16.35 -11.19
N VAL A 151 4.05 16.69 -9.91
CA VAL A 151 2.93 17.12 -9.05
C VAL A 151 2.20 18.35 -9.64
N PRO A 152 2.88 19.39 -10.15
CA PRO A 152 2.22 20.51 -10.81
C PRO A 152 1.35 20.08 -12.00
N ASP A 153 1.85 19.22 -12.89
CA ASP A 153 1.07 18.76 -14.06
C ASP A 153 -0.15 17.94 -13.64
N LEU A 154 -0.02 17.13 -12.59
CA LEU A 154 -1.12 16.36 -12.02
C LEU A 154 -2.21 17.29 -11.46
N VAL A 155 -1.82 18.35 -10.75
CA VAL A 155 -2.74 19.35 -10.20
C VAL A 155 -3.45 20.10 -11.32
N GLU A 156 -2.73 20.58 -12.33
CA GLU A 156 -3.33 21.27 -13.48
C GLU A 156 -4.30 20.37 -14.24
N THR A 157 -3.90 19.13 -14.54
CA THR A 157 -4.79 18.16 -15.20
C THR A 157 -6.03 17.87 -14.36
N ALA A 158 -5.90 17.72 -13.04
CA ALA A 158 -7.03 17.53 -12.15
C ALA A 158 -7.98 18.74 -12.15
N ARG A 159 -7.45 19.98 -12.24
CA ARG A 159 -8.25 21.20 -12.36
C ARG A 159 -8.99 21.25 -13.70
N GLU A 160 -8.28 21.03 -14.80
CA GLU A 160 -8.84 21.05 -16.17
C GLU A 160 -9.95 20.01 -16.35
N LYS A 161 -9.71 18.79 -15.88
CA LYS A 161 -10.67 17.69 -15.94
C LYS A 161 -11.76 17.77 -14.88
N LYS A 162 -11.69 18.75 -13.97
CA LYS A 162 -12.60 18.88 -12.81
C LYS A 162 -12.72 17.53 -12.09
N ALA A 163 -11.56 16.98 -11.71
CA ALA A 163 -11.47 15.67 -11.08
C ALA A 163 -12.30 15.62 -9.80
N ASP A 164 -13.07 14.56 -9.63
CA ASP A 164 -13.71 14.21 -8.37
C ASP A 164 -12.76 13.38 -7.49
N ALA A 165 -11.90 12.59 -8.13
CA ALA A 165 -10.86 11.80 -7.47
C ALA A 165 -9.55 11.79 -8.28
N VAL A 166 -8.44 11.72 -7.55
CA VAL A 166 -7.09 11.56 -8.07
C VAL A 166 -6.47 10.31 -7.47
N LEU A 167 -6.06 9.37 -8.31
CA LEU A 167 -5.39 8.13 -7.90
C LEU A 167 -3.91 8.18 -8.26
N VAL A 168 -3.05 8.08 -7.25
CA VAL A 168 -1.60 8.07 -7.45
C VAL A 168 -1.01 6.73 -7.06
N SER A 169 -0.24 6.14 -7.97
CA SER A 169 0.54 4.93 -7.68
C SER A 169 2.00 5.29 -7.36
N GLN A 170 2.53 4.73 -6.27
CA GLN A 170 3.95 4.82 -5.90
C GLN A 170 4.48 3.44 -5.52
N VAL A 171 5.49 2.99 -6.24
CA VAL A 171 6.20 1.72 -6.06
C VAL A 171 7.62 1.96 -5.54
N VAL A 172 8.26 3.05 -5.95
CA VAL A 172 9.62 3.40 -5.53
C VAL A 172 9.63 3.89 -4.08
N THR A 173 10.32 3.15 -3.22
CA THR A 173 10.30 3.34 -1.76
C THR A 173 11.67 3.60 -1.16
N GLN A 174 12.71 3.70 -1.99
CA GLN A 174 14.06 4.02 -1.53
C GLN A 174 14.05 5.36 -0.79
N ARG A 175 14.65 5.39 0.41
CA ARG A 175 14.72 6.59 1.26
C ARG A 175 13.35 7.23 1.51
N ASP A 176 12.31 6.40 1.62
CA ASP A 176 10.93 6.83 1.88
C ASP A 176 10.36 7.79 0.82
N ALA A 177 10.86 7.72 -0.43
CA ALA A 177 10.45 8.60 -1.52
C ALA A 177 8.93 8.64 -1.72
N HIS A 178 8.26 7.48 -1.74
CA HIS A 178 6.80 7.38 -1.79
C HIS A 178 6.07 8.23 -0.73
N LEU A 179 6.51 8.23 0.53
CA LEU A 179 5.89 9.03 1.60
C LEU A 179 6.12 10.52 1.38
N HIS A 180 7.36 10.91 1.03
CA HIS A 180 7.70 12.31 0.76
C HIS A 180 6.91 12.86 -0.43
N ASN A 181 6.86 12.12 -1.54
CA ASN A 181 6.13 12.49 -2.75
C ASN A 181 4.64 12.62 -2.48
N THR A 182 4.05 11.70 -1.70
CA THR A 182 2.64 11.77 -1.33
C THR A 182 2.33 13.01 -0.47
N ARG A 183 3.17 13.33 0.53
CA ARG A 183 2.98 14.55 1.35
C ARG A 183 3.09 15.81 0.50
N ALA A 184 4.09 15.87 -0.39
CA ALA A 184 4.27 16.99 -1.32
C ALA A 184 3.07 17.15 -2.26
N MET A 185 2.56 16.05 -2.82
CA MET A 185 1.35 16.04 -3.65
C MET A 185 0.13 16.52 -2.86
N SER A 186 -0.11 16.00 -1.65
CA SER A 186 -1.24 16.43 -0.81
C SER A 186 -1.18 17.93 -0.50
N ALA A 187 0.01 18.44 -0.15
CA ALA A 187 0.23 19.86 0.09
C ALA A 187 -0.07 20.70 -1.17
N ALA A 188 0.46 20.30 -2.33
CA ALA A 188 0.21 21.01 -3.59
C ALA A 188 -1.27 21.08 -3.95
N PHE A 189 -2.03 19.98 -3.78
CA PHE A 189 -3.48 20.00 -3.99
C PHE A 189 -4.22 20.92 -3.01
N ARG A 190 -3.74 21.03 -1.77
CA ARG A 190 -4.32 21.90 -0.75
C ARG A 190 -4.04 23.38 -1.01
N GLU A 191 -2.86 23.69 -1.55
CA GLU A 191 -2.47 25.05 -1.92
C GLU A 191 -3.16 25.52 -3.20
N ALA A 192 -3.28 24.64 -4.20
CA ALA A 192 -3.82 24.98 -5.51
C ALA A 192 -5.35 25.04 -5.58
N LEU A 193 -6.06 24.37 -4.66
CA LEU A 193 -7.52 24.29 -4.67
C LEU A 193 -8.14 24.84 -3.39
N PRO A 194 -9.22 25.64 -3.49
CA PRO A 194 -9.96 26.09 -2.32
C PRO A 194 -10.47 24.93 -1.46
N ALA A 195 -10.60 25.18 -0.16
CA ALA A 195 -11.21 24.24 0.77
C ALA A 195 -12.59 23.78 0.26
N GLY A 196 -12.84 22.47 0.28
CA GLY A 196 -14.07 21.84 -0.23
C GLY A 196 -14.11 21.61 -1.75
N LYS A 197 -13.16 22.15 -2.52
CA LYS A 197 -13.01 21.87 -3.96
C LYS A 197 -11.88 20.90 -4.30
N ARG A 198 -11.09 20.48 -3.30
CA ARG A 198 -10.07 19.44 -3.44
C ARG A 198 -10.74 18.10 -3.83
N PRO A 199 -10.24 17.38 -4.86
CA PRO A 199 -10.69 16.03 -5.16
C PRO A 199 -10.35 15.07 -4.04
N LEU A 200 -10.98 13.90 -4.03
CA LEU A 200 -10.58 12.77 -3.22
C LEU A 200 -9.17 12.32 -3.66
N LEU A 201 -8.20 12.35 -2.75
CA LEU A 201 -6.83 11.90 -3.01
C LEU A 201 -6.69 10.47 -2.51
N ILE A 202 -6.45 9.57 -3.44
CA ILE A 202 -6.22 8.15 -3.18
C ILE A 202 -4.81 7.82 -3.61
N VAL A 203 -4.05 7.16 -2.74
CA VAL A 203 -2.73 6.64 -3.12
C VAL A 203 -2.70 5.13 -3.03
N GLY A 204 -1.86 4.50 -3.83
CA GLY A 204 -1.69 3.06 -3.78
C GLY A 204 -0.27 2.64 -4.10
N GLY A 205 0.12 1.48 -3.57
CA GLY A 205 1.48 1.00 -3.70
C GLY A 205 1.78 -0.17 -2.78
N PRO A 206 2.82 -0.97 -3.11
CA PRO A 206 3.11 -2.21 -2.40
C PRO A 206 3.67 -2.03 -0.99
N ARG A 207 4.03 -0.81 -0.57
CA ARG A 207 4.67 -0.52 0.72
C ARG A 207 4.02 0.62 1.49
N PHE A 208 2.79 1.02 1.14
CA PHE A 208 2.04 1.90 2.02
C PHE A 208 1.43 1.11 3.17
N ASP A 209 1.28 1.77 4.31
CA ASP A 209 0.43 1.36 5.42
C ASP A 209 -0.89 2.12 5.33
N GLU A 210 -2.01 1.40 5.37
CA GLU A 210 -3.36 1.96 5.22
C GLU A 210 -3.74 2.91 6.35
N LEU A 211 -3.07 2.81 7.51
CA LEU A 211 -3.29 3.67 8.67
C LEU A 211 -2.66 5.07 8.52
N MET A 212 -1.82 5.30 7.52
CA MET A 212 -1.08 6.55 7.35
C MET A 212 -1.84 7.66 6.61
N THR A 213 -3.14 7.50 6.34
CA THR A 213 -3.95 8.47 5.58
C THR A 213 -3.85 9.90 6.14
N GLY A 214 -4.01 10.05 7.46
CA GLY A 214 -3.93 11.34 8.15
C GLY A 214 -2.54 11.98 8.09
N GLU A 215 -1.48 11.18 8.26
CA GLU A 215 -0.09 11.65 8.20
C GLU A 215 0.30 12.09 6.79
N LEU A 216 -0.19 11.39 5.78
CA LEU A 216 0.07 11.66 4.37
C LEU A 216 -0.85 12.73 3.77
N GLY A 217 -1.91 13.10 4.47
CA GLY A 217 -2.91 14.07 4.01
C GLY A 217 -3.73 13.57 2.82
N VAL A 218 -3.99 12.27 2.77
CA VAL A 218 -4.78 11.60 1.71
C VAL A 218 -6.04 11.00 2.30
N ASP A 219 -7.03 10.73 1.46
CA ASP A 219 -8.34 10.27 1.91
C ASP A 219 -8.44 8.74 1.97
N ARG A 220 -7.66 8.02 1.15
CA ARG A 220 -7.54 6.56 1.21
C ARG A 220 -6.19 6.08 0.70
N ILE A 221 -5.77 4.96 1.24
CA ILE A 221 -4.60 4.20 0.80
C ILE A 221 -5.08 2.81 0.37
N PHE A 222 -4.60 2.35 -0.78
CA PHE A 222 -4.84 1.00 -1.28
C PHE A 222 -3.54 0.23 -1.42
N THR A 223 -3.51 -0.98 -0.88
CA THR A 223 -2.31 -1.82 -0.86
C THR A 223 -2.44 -2.99 -1.84
N ARG A 224 -1.55 -3.99 -1.70
CA ARG A 224 -1.52 -5.14 -2.62
C ARG A 224 -2.85 -5.90 -2.59
N GLY A 225 -3.28 -6.37 -3.76
CA GLY A 225 -4.52 -7.14 -3.90
C GLY A 225 -5.76 -6.29 -4.12
N THR A 226 -5.66 -4.96 -4.01
CA THR A 226 -6.77 -4.04 -4.33
C THR A 226 -7.25 -4.25 -5.75
N THR A 227 -8.57 -4.37 -5.92
CA THR A 227 -9.20 -4.56 -7.23
C THR A 227 -9.87 -3.28 -7.78
N PRO A 228 -10.11 -3.17 -9.10
CA PRO A 228 -10.84 -2.05 -9.66
C PRO A 228 -12.24 -1.87 -9.07
N ARG A 229 -12.92 -2.97 -8.74
CA ARG A 229 -14.24 -2.94 -8.09
C ARG A 229 -14.17 -2.32 -6.71
N GLU A 230 -13.13 -2.62 -5.94
CA GLU A 230 -12.92 -2.03 -4.62
C GLU A 230 -12.73 -0.52 -4.72
N VAL A 231 -11.88 -0.07 -5.66
CA VAL A 231 -11.67 1.36 -5.92
C VAL A 231 -12.97 2.03 -6.36
N ALA A 232 -13.70 1.45 -7.32
CA ALA A 232 -14.96 2.02 -7.81
C ALA A 232 -16.02 2.13 -6.71
N SER A 233 -16.13 1.10 -5.86
CA SER A 233 -17.08 1.07 -4.74
C SER A 233 -16.74 2.14 -3.70
N TYR A 234 -15.45 2.29 -3.38
CA TYR A 234 -14.98 3.34 -2.47
C TYR A 234 -15.26 4.74 -3.02
N LEU A 235 -14.99 4.99 -4.31
CA LEU A 235 -15.26 6.29 -4.94
C LEU A 235 -16.73 6.70 -4.80
N VAL A 236 -17.64 5.75 -5.03
CA VAL A 236 -19.09 5.99 -4.86
C VAL A 236 -19.42 6.27 -3.40
N HIS A 237 -18.95 5.43 -2.48
CA HIS A 237 -19.21 5.61 -1.06
C HIS A 237 -18.72 6.98 -0.54
N ALA A 238 -17.46 7.31 -0.83
CA ALA A 238 -16.79 8.50 -0.33
C ALA A 238 -17.24 9.82 -0.97
N LEU A 239 -17.77 9.80 -2.20
CA LEU A 239 -18.20 11.03 -2.89
C LEU A 239 -19.71 11.23 -2.91
N ILE A 240 -20.49 10.16 -2.83
CA ILE A 240 -21.95 10.20 -3.03
C ILE A 240 -22.69 9.89 -1.73
N GLU A 241 -22.26 8.87 -0.98
CA GLU A 241 -22.99 8.43 0.22
C GLU A 241 -22.60 9.23 1.46
N SER A 242 -21.31 9.48 1.67
CA SER A 242 -20.79 10.25 2.82
C SER A 242 -21.18 11.74 2.83
N ARG A 243 -21.61 12.28 1.68
CA ARG A 243 -22.07 13.67 1.51
C ARG A 243 -23.61 13.81 1.61
N SER A 244 -24.31 12.73 1.95
CA SER A 244 -25.77 12.69 2.10
C SER A 244 -26.23 13.01 3.51
#